data_AF-A0A919FYX1-F1
#
_entry.id   AF-A0A919FYX1-F1
#
_cell.length_a   1.000
_cell.length_b   1.000
_cell.length_c   1.000
_cell.angle_alpha   90.00
_cell.angle_beta   90.00
_cell.angle_gamma   90.00
#
_symmetry.space_group_name_H-M   'P 1'
#
loop_
_entity.id
_entity.type
_entity.pdbx_description
1 polymer ?
#
loop_
_entity_poly.entity_id
_entity_poly.type
_entity_poly.pdbx_seq_one_letter_code
_entity_poly.pdbx_strand_id
1 'polypeptide(L)'
;MPPSSFLYVLRRLLRSARGGSRHVRAAAWATGFTALFLLAGSWAIVPVEEGAPRATLTTFPRALWWSIETATTVGYGDFFPVTAGGRVIAALMMLVGIAAFSIVTAAIATWFVDRAAGDMRRMAAEADRLEHGAESKAVHELHSLHDRFDHVEELLRAPGPTGRTR
;
A
#
# COMPACT_ATOMS: atom_id res chain seq x y z
N MET A 1 36.43 -3.59 7.15
CA MET A 1 35.06 -4.00 6.75
C MET A 1 34.34 -2.74 6.30
N PRO A 2 34.11 -2.50 5.00
CA PRO A 2 34.01 -1.14 4.48
C PRO A 2 32.60 -0.52 4.58
N PRO A 3 32.49 0.83 4.65
CA PRO A 3 31.29 1.58 5.02
C PRO A 3 30.28 1.84 3.88
N SER A 4 30.46 1.21 2.71
CA SER A 4 29.76 1.57 1.47
C SER A 4 28.30 1.07 1.38
N SER A 5 27.92 0.07 2.16
CA SER A 5 26.56 -0.50 2.14
C SER A 5 25.52 0.46 2.72
N PHE A 6 25.88 1.24 3.75
CA PHE A 6 24.94 2.15 4.43
C PHE A 6 24.51 3.29 3.50
N LEU A 7 25.47 3.90 2.79
CA LEU A 7 25.18 4.97 1.84
C LEU A 7 24.40 4.46 0.62
N TYR A 8 24.60 3.21 0.22
CA TYR A 8 23.83 2.59 -0.85
C TYR A 8 22.37 2.33 -0.44
N VAL A 9 22.15 1.76 0.75
CA VAL A 9 20.81 1.53 1.31
C VAL A 9 20.08 2.86 1.54
N LEU A 10 20.78 3.86 2.07
CA LEU A 10 20.25 5.21 2.28
C LEU A 10 19.89 5.89 0.95
N ARG A 11 20.77 5.83 -0.06
CA ARG A 11 20.45 6.36 -1.41
C ARG A 11 19.36 5.56 -2.10
N ARG A 12 19.23 4.26 -1.87
CA ARG A 12 18.17 3.41 -2.46
C ARG A 12 16.81 3.71 -1.83
N LEU A 13 16.75 3.90 -0.52
CA LEU A 13 15.56 4.35 0.21
C LEU A 13 15.15 5.78 -0.21
N LEU A 14 16.11 6.70 -0.31
CA LEU A 14 15.86 8.08 -0.77
C LEU A 14 15.41 8.17 -2.24
N ARG A 15 15.79 7.19 -3.09
CA ARG A 15 15.35 7.15 -4.50
C ARG A 15 13.97 6.51 -4.67
N SER A 16 13.62 5.53 -3.83
CA SER A 16 12.26 4.99 -3.72
C SER A 16 11.23 6.08 -3.34
N ALA A 17 11.63 7.02 -2.47
CA ALA A 17 10.79 8.15 -2.07
C ALA A 17 10.51 9.16 -3.19
N ARG A 18 11.30 9.19 -4.27
CA ARG A 18 11.12 10.14 -5.39
C ARG A 18 10.14 9.67 -6.47
N GLY A 19 9.72 8.40 -6.45
CA GLY A 19 8.76 7.82 -7.40
C GLY A 19 7.62 7.03 -6.73
N GLY A 20 7.48 7.12 -5.41
CA GLY A 20 6.49 6.36 -4.65
C GLY A 20 5.06 6.88 -4.81
N SER A 21 4.10 5.96 -4.86
CA SER A 21 2.67 6.25 -4.77
C SER A 21 2.34 7.16 -3.57
N ARG A 22 1.16 7.80 -3.57
CA ARG A 22 0.72 8.72 -2.49
C ARG A 22 0.90 8.11 -1.08
N HIS A 23 0.78 6.79 -0.96
CA HIS A 23 0.97 6.03 0.28
C HIS A 23 2.42 6.04 0.80
N VAL A 24 3.43 5.91 -0.07
CA VAL A 24 4.83 5.95 0.33
C VAL A 24 5.22 7.33 0.83
N ARG A 25 4.71 8.37 0.15
CA ARG A 25 4.91 9.76 0.59
C ARG A 25 4.22 10.00 1.94
N ALA A 26 2.97 9.57 2.10
CA ALA A 26 2.24 9.70 3.36
C ALA A 26 2.96 9.00 4.51
N ALA A 27 3.47 7.77 4.30
CA ALA A 27 4.26 7.05 5.29
C ALA A 27 5.55 7.81 5.65
N ALA A 28 6.28 8.34 4.67
CA ALA A 28 7.50 9.11 4.92
C ALA A 28 7.23 10.39 5.73
N TRP A 29 6.16 11.12 5.40
CA TRP A 29 5.72 12.30 6.16
C TRP A 29 5.29 11.94 7.58
N ALA A 30 4.56 10.84 7.76
CA ALA A 30 4.14 10.35 9.07
C ALA A 30 5.35 9.97 9.94
N THR A 31 6.36 9.29 9.38
CA THR A 31 7.60 8.97 10.10
C THR A 31 8.36 10.24 10.48
N GLY A 32 8.48 11.21 9.56
CA GLY A 32 9.13 12.49 9.85
C GLY A 32 8.40 13.28 10.94
N PHE A 33 7.07 13.33 10.87
CA PHE A 33 6.23 13.95 11.89
C PHE A 33 6.42 13.28 13.26
N THR A 34 6.42 11.94 13.31
CA THR A 34 6.62 11.17 14.54
C THR A 34 7.99 11.50 15.15
N ALA A 35 9.07 11.46 14.36
CA ALA A 35 10.41 11.79 14.84
C ALA A 35 10.50 13.21 15.40
N LEU A 36 9.91 14.19 14.69
CA LEU A 36 9.86 15.58 15.16
C LEU A 36 9.07 15.71 16.46
N PHE A 37 7.93 15.00 16.57
CA PHE A 37 7.10 15.00 17.75
C PHE A 37 7.82 14.40 18.97
N LEU A 38 8.58 13.32 18.79
CA LEU A 38 9.40 12.75 19.87
C LEU A 38 10.51 13.69 20.33
N LEU A 39 11.18 14.36 19.39
CA LEU A 39 12.21 15.37 19.72
C LEU A 39 11.59 16.55 20.49
N ALA A 40 10.43 17.05 20.03
CA ALA A 40 9.71 18.13 20.68
C ALA A 40 9.22 17.73 22.07
N GLY A 41 8.66 16.52 22.23
CA GLY A 41 8.23 15.98 23.53
C GLY A 41 9.39 15.81 24.50
N SER A 42 10.54 15.33 24.02
CA SER A 42 11.77 15.18 24.81
C SER A 42 12.32 16.52 25.30
N TRP A 43 12.23 17.57 24.48
CA TRP A 43 12.62 18.91 24.88
C TRP A 43 11.61 19.54 25.86
N ALA A 44 10.32 19.37 25.60
CA ALA A 44 9.25 19.96 26.40
C ALA A 44 9.12 19.36 27.80
N ILE A 45 9.44 18.07 27.97
CA ILE A 45 9.21 17.38 29.24
C ILE A 45 10.25 17.70 30.32
N VAL A 46 11.49 18.00 29.91
CA VAL A 46 12.59 18.32 30.84
C VAL A 46 12.25 19.50 31.77
N PRO A 47 11.88 20.70 31.28
CA PRO A 47 11.57 21.82 32.15
C PRO A 47 10.29 21.60 32.99
N VAL A 48 9.38 20.75 32.50
CA VAL A 48 8.15 20.39 33.22
C VAL A 48 8.46 19.48 34.42
N GLU A 49 9.45 18.60 34.28
CA GLU A 49 9.85 17.64 35.32
C GLU A 49 10.95 18.17 36.25
N GLU A 50 11.77 19.14 35.84
CA GLU A 50 12.96 19.61 36.57
C GLU A 50 12.69 20.03 38.03
N GLY A 51 11.49 20.53 38.34
CA GLY A 51 11.11 20.97 39.69
C GLY A 51 10.54 19.88 40.61
N ALA A 52 10.37 18.64 40.14
CA ALA A 52 9.72 17.61 40.94
C ALA A 52 10.73 16.76 41.76
N PRO A 53 10.49 16.52 43.07
CA PRO A 53 11.44 15.83 43.95
C PRO A 53 11.82 14.39 43.55
N ARG A 54 11.02 13.77 42.68
CA ARG A 54 11.23 12.39 42.18
C ARG A 54 11.42 12.34 40.66
N ALA A 55 11.71 13.46 40.02
CA ALA A 55 11.92 13.50 38.59
C ALA A 55 13.21 12.77 38.20
N THR A 56 13.04 11.73 37.38
CA THR A 56 14.14 11.04 36.72
C THR A 56 14.40 11.63 35.32
N LEU A 57 13.52 12.50 34.82
CA LEU A 57 13.51 12.99 33.44
C LEU A 57 14.11 14.40 33.33
N THR A 58 15.34 14.58 33.82
CA THR A 58 15.95 15.92 34.00
C THR A 58 16.94 16.33 32.91
N THR A 59 17.25 15.46 31.95
CA THR A 59 18.16 15.81 30.85
C THR A 59 17.61 15.38 29.49
N PHE A 60 17.92 16.15 28.45
CA PHE A 60 17.43 15.87 27.10
C PHE A 60 17.79 14.47 26.57
N PRO A 61 19.03 13.95 26.73
CA PRO A 61 19.35 12.60 26.26
C PRO A 61 18.51 11.50 26.94
N ARG A 62 18.22 11.65 28.23
CA ARG A 62 17.34 10.72 28.97
C ARG A 62 15.90 10.85 28.50
N ALA A 63 15.43 12.08 28.28
CA ALA A 63 14.11 12.33 27.73
C ALA A 63 13.94 11.76 26.32
N LEU A 64 14.98 11.83 25.49
CA LEU A 64 14.99 11.26 24.14
C LEU A 64 14.90 9.74 24.18
N TRP A 65 15.72 9.09 25.01
CA TRP A 65 15.62 7.64 25.24
C TRP A 65 14.21 7.25 25.71
N TRP A 66 13.70 7.95 26.73
CA TRP A 66 12.36 7.77 27.26
C TRP A 66 11.26 7.93 26.19
N SER A 67 11.42 8.89 25.29
CA SER A 67 10.44 9.12 24.24
C SER A 67 10.35 7.96 23.24
N ILE A 68 11.49 7.33 22.95
CA ILE A 68 11.56 6.18 22.04
C ILE A 68 10.92 4.97 22.70
N GLU A 69 11.27 4.63 23.94
CA GLU A 69 10.66 3.49 24.65
C GLU A 69 9.15 3.69 24.86
N THR A 70 8.71 4.92 25.09
CA THR A 70 7.28 5.25 25.30
C THR A 70 6.51 5.12 23.99
N ALA A 71 7.04 5.68 22.90
CA ALA A 71 6.40 5.61 21.59
C ALA A 71 6.34 4.17 21.04
N THR A 72 7.34 3.36 21.36
CA THR A 72 7.42 1.94 20.98
C THR A 72 6.72 1.01 21.98
N THR A 73 6.14 1.54 23.06
CA THR A 73 5.47 0.78 24.12
C THR A 73 6.37 -0.24 24.85
N VAL A 74 7.70 -0.07 24.80
CA VAL A 74 8.67 -0.90 25.53
C VAL A 74 8.60 -0.60 27.02
N GLY A 75 8.75 0.67 27.40
CA GLY A 75 8.62 1.17 28.77
C GLY A 75 9.44 0.39 29.80
N TYR A 76 10.76 0.53 29.81
CA TYR A 76 11.61 -0.13 30.80
C TYR A 76 11.32 0.30 32.24
N GLY A 77 10.80 1.53 32.41
CA GLY A 77 10.43 2.09 33.71
C GLY A 77 11.60 2.71 34.47
N ASP A 78 12.75 2.88 33.82
CA ASP A 78 13.92 3.61 34.32
C ASP A 78 13.68 5.13 34.33
N PHE A 79 12.92 5.64 33.35
CA PHE A 79 12.47 7.02 33.31
C PHE A 79 10.96 7.13 33.08
N PHE A 80 10.30 8.02 33.83
CA PHE A 80 8.89 8.33 33.63
C PHE A 80 8.56 9.71 34.22
N PRO A 81 7.58 10.43 33.66
CA PRO A 81 7.15 11.70 34.23
C PRO A 81 6.34 11.50 35.51
N VAL A 82 6.65 12.30 36.52
CA VAL A 82 5.97 12.29 37.81
C VAL A 82 5.00 13.46 37.97
N THR A 83 5.15 14.52 37.17
CA THR A 83 4.26 15.69 37.23
C THR A 83 2.97 15.49 36.45
N ALA A 84 1.93 16.24 36.81
CA ALA A 84 0.67 16.23 36.07
C ALA A 84 0.86 16.67 34.60
N GLY A 85 1.66 17.72 34.36
CA GLY A 85 1.98 18.20 33.01
C GLY A 85 2.76 17.17 32.19
N GLY A 86 3.77 16.55 32.78
CA GLY A 86 4.57 15.51 32.13
C GLY A 86 3.74 14.28 31.74
N ARG A 87 2.75 13.89 32.57
CA ARG A 87 1.81 12.81 32.24
C ARG A 87 0.91 13.13 31.06
N VAL A 88 0.48 14.39 30.89
CA VAL A 88 -0.28 14.81 29.71
C VAL A 88 0.58 14.71 28.46
N ILE A 89 1.83 15.18 28.51
CA ILE A 89 2.79 15.06 27.41
C ILE A 89 3.03 13.58 27.06
N ALA A 90 3.22 12.73 28.07
CA ALA A 90 3.40 11.29 27.88
C ALA A 90 2.19 10.64 27.21
N ALA A 91 0.97 10.97 27.64
CA ALA A 91 -0.25 10.43 27.03
C ALA A 91 -0.34 10.79 25.55
N LEU A 92 0.00 12.03 25.17
CA LEU A 92 0.04 12.44 23.76
C LEU A 92 1.12 11.69 22.97
N MET A 93 2.30 11.47 23.55
CA MET A 93 3.37 10.68 22.92
C MET A 93 2.96 9.22 22.70
N MET A 94 2.27 8.61 23.65
CA MET A 94 1.74 7.24 23.48
C MET A 94 0.78 7.16 22.29
N LEU A 95 -0.15 8.12 22.18
CA LEU A 95 -1.10 8.18 21.06
C LEU A 95 -0.39 8.34 19.71
N VAL A 96 0.60 9.23 19.64
CA VAL A 96 1.40 9.44 18.41
C VAL A 96 2.20 8.19 18.05
N GLY A 97 2.81 7.52 19.03
CA GLY A 97 3.51 6.25 18.82
C GLY A 97 2.61 5.20 18.18
N ILE A 98 1.45 4.94 18.77
CA ILE A 98 0.47 3.96 18.26
C ILE A 98 -0.03 4.35 16.85
N ALA A 99 -0.32 5.64 16.62
CA ALA A 99 -0.75 6.12 15.32
C ALA A 99 0.33 5.89 14.24
N ALA A 100 1.60 6.11 14.56
CA ALA A 100 2.72 5.87 13.64
C ALA A 100 2.80 4.39 13.23
N PHE A 101 2.74 3.47 14.19
CA PHE A 101 2.72 2.02 13.90
C PHE A 101 1.49 1.62 13.08
N SER A 102 0.33 2.21 13.38
CA SER A 102 -0.92 1.94 12.66
C SER A 102 -0.83 2.32 11.18
N ILE A 103 -0.20 3.47 10.86
CA ILE A 103 -0.01 3.92 9.47
C ILE A 103 0.89 2.95 8.71
N VAL A 104 1.97 2.47 9.32
CA VAL A 104 2.88 1.49 8.68
C VAL A 104 2.14 0.19 8.40
N THR A 105 1.41 -0.34 9.39
CA THR A 105 0.60 -1.55 9.23
C THR A 105 -0.46 -1.39 8.15
N ALA A 106 -1.17 -0.26 8.12
CA ALA A 106 -2.18 0.02 7.11
C ALA A 106 -1.59 0.14 5.70
N ALA A 107 -0.40 0.72 5.56
CA ALA A 107 0.30 0.80 4.27
C ALA A 107 0.68 -0.59 3.74
N ILE A 108 1.16 -1.48 4.61
CA ILE A 108 1.47 -2.88 4.26
C ILE A 108 0.19 -3.61 3.88
N ALA A 109 -0.88 -3.49 4.66
CA ALA A 109 -2.17 -4.11 4.37
C ALA A 109 -2.74 -3.66 3.01
N THR A 110 -2.67 -2.35 2.72
CA THR A 110 -3.12 -1.77 1.44
C THR A 110 -2.33 -2.38 0.27
N TRP A 111 -1.02 -2.57 0.42
CA TRP A 111 -0.20 -3.20 -0.62
C TRP A 111 -0.64 -4.64 -0.92
N PHE A 112 -0.97 -5.43 0.09
CA PHE A 112 -1.51 -6.78 -0.09
C PHE A 112 -2.89 -6.76 -0.76
N VAL A 113 -3.78 -5.86 -0.32
CA VAL A 113 -5.13 -5.72 -0.87
C VAL A 113 -5.09 -5.28 -2.34
N ASP A 114 -4.27 -4.29 -2.69
CA ASP A 114 -4.10 -3.82 -4.08
C ASP A 114 -3.61 -4.95 -4.99
N ARG A 115 -2.69 -5.79 -4.49
CA ARG A 115 -2.19 -6.94 -5.25
C ARG A 115 -3.27 -7.99 -5.46
N ALA A 116 -4.01 -8.35 -4.42
CA ALA A 116 -5.12 -9.30 -4.53
C ALA A 116 -6.23 -8.79 -5.45
N ALA A 117 -6.59 -7.50 -5.35
CA ALA A 117 -7.57 -6.87 -6.22
C ALA A 117 -7.10 -6.84 -7.69
N GLY A 118 -5.79 -6.62 -7.93
CA GLY A 118 -5.20 -6.69 -9.25
C GLY A 118 -5.31 -8.08 -9.88
N ASP A 119 -5.05 -9.13 -9.11
CA ASP A 119 -5.15 -10.51 -9.59
C ASP A 119 -6.61 -10.90 -9.91
N MET A 120 -7.57 -10.52 -9.06
CA MET A 120 -9.00 -10.74 -9.32
C MET A 120 -9.50 -10.02 -10.58
N ARG A 121 -9.06 -8.78 -10.81
CA ARG A 121 -9.42 -8.03 -12.03
C ARG A 121 -8.89 -8.69 -13.29
N ARG A 122 -7.68 -9.28 -13.23
CA ARG A 122 -7.11 -10.01 -14.37
C ARG A 122 -7.91 -11.26 -14.70
N MET A 123 -8.28 -12.04 -13.68
CA MET A 123 -9.11 -13.23 -13.85
C MET A 123 -10.49 -12.88 -14.43
N ALA A 124 -11.14 -11.84 -13.90
CA ALA A 124 -12.42 -11.37 -14.41
C ALA A 124 -12.32 -10.92 -15.88
N ALA A 125 -11.27 -10.15 -16.23
CA ALA A 125 -11.05 -9.72 -17.60
C ALA A 125 -10.70 -10.88 -18.56
N GLU A 126 -10.05 -11.93 -18.07
CA GLU A 126 -9.77 -13.13 -18.86
C GLU A 126 -11.03 -13.94 -19.11
N ALA A 127 -11.86 -14.16 -18.09
CA ALA A 127 -13.15 -14.83 -18.21
C ALA A 127 -14.06 -14.12 -19.23
N ASP A 128 -14.18 -12.79 -19.11
CA ASP A 128 -14.96 -11.96 -20.02
C ASP A 128 -14.47 -12.07 -21.48
N ARG A 129 -13.14 -12.08 -21.69
CA ARG A 129 -12.55 -12.27 -23.03
C ARG A 129 -12.83 -13.66 -23.61
N LEU A 130 -12.82 -14.70 -22.78
CA LEU A 130 -13.12 -16.06 -23.21
C LEU A 130 -14.58 -16.20 -23.62
N GLU A 131 -15.50 -15.59 -22.87
CA GLU A 131 -16.93 -15.58 -23.16
C GLU A 131 -17.23 -14.85 -24.49
N HIS A 132 -16.75 -13.61 -24.63
CA HIS A 132 -16.91 -12.85 -25.88
C HIS A 132 -16.23 -13.54 -27.08
N GLY A 133 -15.06 -14.16 -26.85
CA GLY A 133 -14.36 -14.92 -27.89
C GLY A 133 -15.14 -16.18 -28.31
N ALA A 134 -15.82 -16.85 -27.38
CA ALA A 134 -16.67 -17.99 -27.67
C ALA A 134 -17.93 -17.58 -28.43
N GLU A 135 -18.59 -16.49 -28.02
CA GLU A 135 -19.75 -15.94 -28.71
C GLU A 135 -19.40 -15.50 -30.14
N SER A 136 -18.30 -14.75 -30.30
CA SER A 136 -17.82 -14.31 -31.61
C SER A 136 -17.54 -15.49 -32.55
N LYS A 137 -16.92 -16.57 -32.05
CA LYS A 137 -16.70 -17.79 -32.83
C LYS A 137 -18.01 -18.49 -33.20
N ALA A 138 -18.95 -18.59 -32.28
CA ALA A 138 -20.25 -19.21 -32.53
C ALA A 138 -21.04 -18.43 -33.59
N VAL A 139 -21.04 -17.10 -33.53
CA VAL A 139 -21.66 -16.22 -34.53
C VAL A 139 -20.94 -16.38 -35.88
N HIS A 140 -19.62 -16.40 -35.90
CA HIS A 140 -18.86 -16.58 -37.14
C HIS A 140 -19.15 -17.93 -37.82
N GLU A 141 -19.19 -19.02 -37.05
CA GLU A 141 -19.58 -20.35 -37.54
C GLU A 141 -21.01 -20.33 -38.12
N LEU A 142 -21.96 -19.70 -37.42
CA LEU A 142 -23.34 -19.58 -37.90
C LEU A 142 -23.42 -18.83 -39.24
N HIS A 143 -22.70 -17.71 -39.37
CA HIS A 143 -22.61 -16.96 -40.63
C HIS A 143 -22.02 -17.83 -41.76
N SER A 144 -20.95 -18.58 -41.47
CA SER A 144 -20.35 -19.47 -42.48
C SER A 144 -21.28 -20.60 -42.91
N LEU A 145 -22.15 -21.08 -42.00
CA LEU A 145 -23.15 -22.09 -42.31
C LEU A 145 -24.25 -21.51 -43.20
N HIS A 146 -24.67 -20.27 -42.92
CA HIS A 146 -25.66 -19.56 -43.71
C HIS A 146 -25.16 -19.32 -45.15
N ASP A 147 -23.93 -18.82 -45.32
CA ASP A 147 -23.32 -18.61 -46.64
C ASP A 147 -23.27 -19.91 -47.45
N ARG A 148 -22.97 -21.04 -46.80
CA ARG A 148 -22.96 -22.36 -47.43
C ARG A 148 -24.36 -22.83 -47.84
N PHE A 149 -25.38 -22.54 -47.04
CA PHE A 149 -26.77 -22.85 -47.37
C PHE A 149 -27.25 -22.04 -48.57
N ASP A 150 -26.95 -20.74 -48.62
CA ASP A 150 -27.31 -19.86 -49.73
C ASP A 150 -26.68 -20.36 -51.04
N HIS A 151 -25.41 -20.77 -50.98
CA HIS A 151 -24.73 -21.35 -52.12
C HIS A 151 -25.40 -22.64 -52.63
N VAL A 152 -25.87 -23.52 -51.72
CA VAL A 152 -26.61 -24.73 -52.10
C VAL A 152 -27.98 -24.39 -52.70
N GLU A 153 -28.68 -23.41 -52.15
CA GLU A 153 -29.97 -22.97 -52.69
C GLU A 153 -29.83 -22.40 -54.11
N GLU A 154 -28.75 -21.66 -54.37
CA GLU A 154 -28.42 -21.15 -55.70
C GLU A 154 -28.17 -22.30 -56.70
N LEU A 155 -27.44 -23.33 -56.30
CA LEU A 155 -27.21 -24.53 -57.13
C LEU A 155 -28.50 -25.30 -57.43
N LEU A 156 -29.47 -25.31 -56.50
CA LEU A 156 -30.78 -25.93 -56.70
C LEU A 156 -31.71 -25.08 -57.56
N ARG A 157 -31.60 -23.74 -57.50
CA ARG A 157 -32.38 -22.80 -58.34
C ARG A 157 -31.82 -22.62 -59.74
N ALA A 158 -30.55 -22.97 -59.98
CA ALA A 158 -29.96 -22.93 -61.31
C ALA A 158 -30.71 -23.91 -62.25
N PRO A 159 -31.22 -23.45 -63.41
CA PRO A 159 -31.91 -24.33 -64.36
C PRO A 159 -30.98 -25.49 -64.76
N GLY A 160 -31.43 -26.72 -64.54
CA GLY A 160 -30.67 -27.92 -64.91
C GLY A 160 -30.27 -27.89 -66.39
N PRO A 161 -29.10 -28.43 -66.78
CA PRO A 161 -28.57 -28.33 -68.14
C PRO A 161 -29.63 -28.83 -69.12
N THR A 162 -30.22 -27.90 -69.86
CA THR A 162 -31.22 -28.17 -70.88
C THR A 162 -30.65 -29.22 -71.82
N GLY A 163 -31.40 -30.32 -71.92
CA GLY A 163 -31.01 -31.52 -72.63
C GLY A 163 -30.47 -31.25 -74.02
N ARG A 164 -29.35 -31.91 -74.28
CA ARG A 164 -28.83 -32.30 -75.59
C ARG A 164 -29.94 -32.50 -76.62
N THR A 165 -29.98 -31.66 -77.66
CA THR A 165 -30.60 -32.03 -78.93
C THR A 165 -29.69 -31.70 -80.10
N ARG A 166 -29.20 -32.79 -80.69
CA ARG A 166 -28.60 -32.98 -82.01
C ARG A 166 -27.17 -32.48 -82.23
#